data_AF-A0A1P9X1B2-F1
#
_entry.id   AF-A0A1P9X1B2-F1
#
_cell.length_a   1.000
_cell.length_b   1.000
_cell.length_c   1.000
_cell.angle_alpha   90.00
_cell.angle_beta   90.00
_cell.angle_gamma   90.00
#
_symmetry.space_group_name_H-M   'P 1'
#
loop_
_entity.id
_entity.type
_entity.pdbx_description
1 polymer ?
#
loop_
_entity_poly.entity_id
_entity_poly.type
_entity_poly.pdbx_seq_one_letter_code
_entity_poly.pdbx_strand_id
1 'polypeptide(L)'
;MKEIFVAMNQYIATHHNGKNTSFFPVSTVDDAREQLIYLLNTRQIGLNDALSIVETVSDQLVYYKAKNNTVNSIEANKIVYKPILEQIGQYLKNRLAMLLGTK
;
A
#
# COMPACT_ATOMS: atom_id res chain seq x y z
N MET A 1 28.16 -2.91 -1.35
CA MET A 1 27.42 -1.73 -1.85
C MET A 1 25.90 -1.92 -1.98
N LYS A 2 25.32 -3.13 -1.82
CA LYS A 2 23.85 -3.32 -1.80
C LYS A 2 23.19 -2.95 -0.47
N GLU A 3 23.91 -3.00 0.64
CA GLU A 3 23.35 -2.79 2.00
C GLU A 3 23.05 -1.32 2.33
N ILE A 4 23.76 -0.36 1.71
CA ILE A 4 23.57 1.08 1.99
C ILE A 4 22.26 1.60 1.39
N PHE A 5 21.82 1.05 0.25
CA PHE A 5 20.55 1.44 -0.39
C PHE A 5 19.31 0.97 0.39
N VAL A 6 19.42 -0.15 1.13
CA VAL A 6 18.34 -0.67 1.99
C VAL A 6 18.22 0.16 3.27
N ALA A 7 19.34 0.67 3.79
CA ALA A 7 19.33 1.50 5.00
C ALA A 7 18.64 2.87 4.79
N MET A 8 18.66 3.42 3.58
CA MET A 8 18.07 4.74 3.30
C MET A 8 16.57 4.69 3.01
N ASN A 9 16.05 3.62 2.40
CA ASN A 9 14.64 3.51 2.01
C ASN A 9 13.94 2.41 2.83
N GLN A 10 13.51 2.79 4.03
CA GLN A 10 12.85 1.88 4.97
C GLN A 10 11.40 1.56 4.58
N TYR A 11 10.83 2.31 3.64
CA TYR A 11 9.46 2.15 3.21
C TYR A 11 9.35 2.16 1.68
N ILE A 12 8.34 1.48 1.16
CA ILE A 12 7.96 1.52 -0.24
C ILE A 12 6.47 1.84 -0.32
N ALA A 13 6.13 3.01 -0.87
CA ALA A 13 4.78 3.28 -1.33
C ALA A 13 4.57 2.58 -2.67
N THR A 14 3.44 1.90 -2.84
CA THR A 14 3.08 1.23 -4.09
C THR A 14 1.71 1.66 -4.58
N HIS A 15 1.60 1.70 -5.91
CA HIS A 15 0.37 1.98 -6.62
C HIS A 15 0.19 0.91 -7.71
N HIS A 16 -0.97 0.27 -7.75
CA HIS A 16 -1.33 -0.71 -8.75
C HIS A 16 -2.68 -0.37 -9.37
N ASN A 17 -2.71 -0.11 -10.67
CA ASN A 17 -3.91 0.30 -11.41
C ASN A 17 -4.69 -0.87 -12.04
N GLY A 18 -4.42 -2.11 -11.61
CA GLY A 18 -5.00 -3.32 -12.20
C GLY A 18 -4.21 -3.89 -13.38
N LYS A 19 -3.20 -3.17 -13.89
CA LYS A 19 -2.33 -3.61 -14.99
C LYS A 19 -0.84 -3.50 -14.63
N ASN A 20 -0.42 -2.34 -14.15
CA ASN A 20 0.97 -2.03 -13.82
C ASN A 20 1.08 -1.68 -12.34
N THR A 21 2.27 -1.90 -11.79
CA THR A 21 2.63 -1.49 -10.42
C THR A 21 3.79 -0.52 -10.45
N SER A 22 3.64 0.60 -9.77
CA SER A 22 4.67 1.60 -9.52
C SER A 22 5.17 1.48 -8.09
N PHE A 23 6.47 1.66 -7.89
CA PHE A 23 7.14 1.57 -6.59
C PHE A 23 7.89 2.86 -6.30
N PHE A 24 7.69 3.40 -5.10
CA PHE A 24 8.30 4.64 -4.65
C PHE A 24 9.03 4.38 -3.32
N PRO A 25 10.32 4.04 -3.37
CA PRO A 25 11.14 3.87 -2.18
C PRO A 25 11.33 5.21 -1.47
N VAL A 26 11.13 5.23 -0.16
CA VAL A 26 11.22 6.43 0.69
C VAL A 26 11.76 6.08 2.08
N SER A 27 12.23 7.10 2.79
CA SER A 27 12.92 6.94 4.08
C SER A 27 11.97 6.75 5.26
N THR A 28 10.80 7.38 5.24
CA THR A 28 9.83 7.34 6.35
C THR A 28 8.43 6.97 5.90
N VAL A 29 7.59 6.54 6.84
CA VAL A 29 6.17 6.27 6.58
C VAL A 29 5.40 7.53 6.17
N ASP A 30 5.80 8.69 6.68
CA ASP A 30 5.13 9.95 6.36
C ASP A 30 5.47 10.39 4.94
N ASP A 31 6.72 10.25 4.50
CA ASP A 31 7.11 10.45 3.09
C ASP A 31 6.32 9.52 2.16
N ALA A 32 6.08 8.27 2.59
CA ALA A 32 5.29 7.31 1.81
C ALA A 32 3.83 7.76 1.67
N ARG A 33 3.24 8.30 2.75
CA ARG A 33 1.89 8.87 2.71
C ARG A 33 1.83 10.11 1.82
N GLU A 34 2.77 11.04 1.99
CA GLU A 34 2.86 12.25 1.18
C GLU A 34 3.00 11.91 -0.31
N GLN A 35 3.80 10.91 -0.66
CA GLN A 35 3.93 10.43 -2.03
C GLN A 35 2.59 9.93 -2.58
N LEU A 36 1.83 9.11 -1.83
CA LEU A 36 0.52 8.64 -2.27
C LEU A 36 -0.51 9.78 -2.39
N ILE A 37 -0.49 10.74 -1.47
CA ILE A 37 -1.35 11.94 -1.50
C ILE A 37 -1.01 12.81 -2.71
N TYR A 38 0.28 13.02 -2.99
CA TYR A 38 0.75 13.75 -4.17
C TYR A 38 0.24 13.10 -5.46
N LEU A 39 0.39 11.78 -5.59
CA LEU A 39 -0.08 11.04 -6.76
C LEU A 39 -1.60 11.07 -6.91
N LEU A 40 -2.35 11.07 -5.80
CA LEU A 40 -3.80 11.24 -5.80
C LEU A 40 -4.20 12.65 -6.26
N ASN A 41 -3.57 13.69 -5.71
CA ASN A 41 -3.86 15.10 -6.02
C ASN A 41 -3.49 15.47 -7.47
N THR A 42 -2.44 14.84 -8.01
CA THR A 42 -2.01 14.98 -9.41
C THR A 42 -2.75 14.05 -10.38
N ARG A 43 -3.75 13.30 -9.90
CA ARG A 43 -4.58 12.37 -10.67
C ARG A 43 -3.80 11.24 -11.36
N GLN A 44 -2.64 10.88 -10.84
CA GLN A 44 -1.87 9.71 -11.29
C GLN A 44 -2.39 8.40 -10.67
N ILE A 45 -3.13 8.52 -9.56
CA ILE A 45 -3.86 7.41 -8.91
C ILE A 45 -5.36 7.60 -9.14
N GLY A 46 -6.02 6.53 -9.58
CA GLY A 46 -7.48 6.42 -9.64
C GLY A 46 -8.11 6.08 -8.30
N LEU A 47 -9.40 6.39 -8.17
CA LEU A 47 -10.18 6.10 -6.97
C LEU A 47 -10.27 4.59 -6.64
N ASN A 48 -10.07 3.72 -7.63
CA ASN A 48 -10.18 2.26 -7.54
C ASN A 48 -8.83 1.54 -7.72
N ASP A 49 -7.73 2.27 -7.66
CA ASP A 49 -6.41 1.67 -7.72
C ASP A 49 -6.02 1.11 -6.35
N ALA A 50 -5.18 0.08 -6.35
CA ALA A 50 -4.65 -0.48 -5.12
C ALA A 50 -3.40 0.26 -4.67
N LEU A 51 -3.43 0.75 -3.44
CA LEU A 51 -2.37 1.50 -2.79
C LEU A 51 -1.84 0.70 -1.59
N SER A 52 -0.53 0.67 -1.42
CA SER A 52 0.05 0.13 -0.19
C SER A 52 1.31 0.86 0.26
N ILE A 53 1.65 0.71 1.53
CA ILE A 53 2.94 1.11 2.08
C ILE A 53 3.52 -0.10 2.79
N VAL A 54 4.73 -0.50 2.43
CA VAL A 54 5.45 -1.63 3.03
C VAL A 54 6.69 -1.11 3.73
N GLU A 55 6.89 -1.47 4.99
CA GLU A 55 8.16 -1.31 5.70
C GLU A 55 9.11 -2.44 5.28
N THR A 56 10.25 -2.09 4.71
CA THR A 56 11.20 -3.03 4.08
C THR A 56 12.04 -3.80 5.09
N VAL A 57 12.30 -3.20 6.26
CA VAL A 57 13.15 -3.82 7.29
C VAL A 57 12.43 -4.99 7.97
N SER A 58 11.12 -4.84 8.18
CA SER A 58 10.30 -5.82 8.90
C SER A 58 9.45 -6.68 7.96
N ASP A 59 9.47 -6.41 6.65
CA ASP A 59 8.52 -6.94 5.66
C ASP A 59 7.06 -6.79 6.14
N GLN A 60 6.70 -5.60 6.61
CA GLN A 60 5.38 -5.32 7.17
C GLN A 60 4.54 -4.40 6.28
N LEU A 61 3.31 -4.80 6.02
CA LEU A 61 2.34 -3.98 5.28
C LEU A 61 1.68 -3.00 6.25
N VAL A 62 2.11 -1.74 6.16
CA VAL A 62 1.75 -0.62 7.03
C VAL A 62 0.41 0.01 6.64
N TYR A 63 0.11 -0.02 5.34
CA TYR A 63 -1.10 0.55 4.76
C TYR A 63 -1.55 -0.28 3.57
N TYR A 64 -2.85 -0.53 3.44
CA TYR A 64 -3.44 -1.10 2.23
C TYR A 64 -4.84 -0.55 1.98
N LYS A 65 -5.11 -0.16 0.73
CA LYS A 65 -6.43 0.24 0.29
C LYS A 65 -6.60 -0.03 -1.20
N ALA A 66 -7.69 -0.69 -1.58
CA ALA A 66 -7.94 -1.09 -2.97
C ALA A 66 -8.99 -0.25 -3.71
N LYS A 67 -9.72 0.62 -2.98
CA LYS A 67 -10.84 1.38 -3.54
C LYS A 67 -11.24 2.55 -2.65
N ASN A 68 -11.97 3.50 -3.25
CA ASN A 68 -12.43 4.74 -2.62
C ASN A 68 -11.26 5.52 -2.01
N ASN A 69 -10.18 5.68 -2.77
CA ASN A 69 -8.98 6.40 -2.34
C ASN A 69 -9.30 7.88 -2.16
N THR A 70 -9.04 8.40 -0.96
CA THR A 70 -9.18 9.82 -0.59
C THR A 70 -7.98 10.21 0.28
N VAL A 71 -7.64 11.51 0.32
CA VAL A 71 -6.59 12.04 1.22
C VAL A 71 -6.83 11.59 2.66
N ASN A 72 -8.05 11.82 3.17
CA ASN A 72 -8.43 11.37 4.51
C ASN A 72 -8.24 9.87 4.71
N SER A 73 -8.45 9.02 3.69
CA SER A 73 -8.25 7.58 3.84
C SER A 73 -6.79 7.16 3.92
N ILE A 74 -5.87 7.98 3.39
CA ILE A 74 -4.42 7.76 3.46
C ILE A 74 -3.91 8.26 4.82
N GLU A 75 -4.42 9.40 5.29
CA GLU A 75 -4.05 10.02 6.57
C GLU A 75 -4.67 9.32 7.80
N ALA A 76 -5.94 8.92 7.73
CA ALA A 76 -6.67 8.37 8.87
C ALA A 76 -6.29 6.91 9.20
N ASN A 77 -5.67 6.19 8.27
CA ASN A 77 -5.20 4.84 8.52
C ASN A 77 -3.94 4.90 9.40
N LYS A 78 -4.17 4.81 10.72
CA LYS A 78 -3.16 4.42 11.70
C LYS A 78 -2.44 3.19 11.17
N ILE A 79 -1.11 3.18 11.30
CA ILE A 79 -0.25 2.05 10.95
C ILE A 79 -0.84 0.81 11.64
N VAL A 80 -1.43 -0.09 10.86
CA VAL A 80 -1.91 -1.37 11.39
C VAL A 80 -0.81 -2.36 11.08
N TYR A 81 0.07 -2.60 12.06
CA TYR A 81 1.03 -3.70 11.98
C TYR A 81 0.26 -5.02 12.00
N LYS A 82 -0.02 -5.57 10.81
CA LYS A 82 -0.54 -6.92 10.63
C LYS A 82 0.43 -7.69 9.76
N PRO A 83 0.82 -8.91 10.15
CA PRO A 83 1.65 -9.77 9.32
C PRO A 83 1.10 -9.83 7.89
N ILE A 84 1.97 -9.65 6.89
CA ILE A 84 1.57 -9.65 5.46
C ILE A 84 0.76 -10.91 5.12
N LEU A 85 1.16 -12.05 5.68
CA LEU A 85 0.48 -13.34 5.49
C LEU A 85 -0.98 -13.34 5.96
N GLU A 86 -1.29 -12.62 7.05
CA GLU A 86 -2.67 -12.50 7.55
C GLU A 86 -3.51 -11.61 6.62
N GLN A 87 -2.93 -10.51 6.13
CA GLN A 87 -3.61 -9.59 5.22
C GLN A 87 -3.86 -10.23 3.85
N ILE A 88 -2.85 -10.93 3.29
CA ILE A 88 -3.00 -11.72 2.06
C ILE A 88 -4.05 -12.82 2.27
N GLY A 89 -4.00 -13.53 3.39
CA GLY A 89 -4.98 -14.56 3.73
C GLY A 89 -6.41 -14.01 3.73
N GLN A 90 -6.63 -12.84 4.34
CA GLN A 90 -7.95 -12.22 4.36
C GLN A 90 -8.39 -11.69 3.00
N TYR A 91 -7.48 -11.08 2.23
CA TYR A 91 -7.76 -10.63 0.86
C TYR A 91 -8.19 -11.79 -0.02
N LEU A 92 -7.44 -12.90 0.02
CA LEU A 92 -7.73 -14.10 -0.77
C LEU A 92 -9.06 -14.73 -0.35
N LYS A 93 -9.35 -14.82 0.96
CA LYS A 93 -10.66 -15.29 1.46
C LYS A 93 -11.81 -14.43 0.95
N ASN A 94 -11.69 -13.12 1.05
CA ASN A 94 -12.73 -12.19 0.59
C ASN A 94 -12.91 -12.27 -0.93
N ARG A 95 -11.82 -12.44 -1.68
CA ARG A 95 -11.86 -12.59 -3.13
C ARG A 95 -12.51 -13.91 -3.54
N LEU A 96 -12.20 -15.01 -2.85
CA LEU A 96 -12.87 -16.29 -3.06
C LEU A 96 -14.36 -16.19 -2.78
N ALA A 97 -14.77 -15.60 -1.65
CA ALA A 97 -16.17 -15.44 -1.30
C ALA A 97 -16.97 -14.66 -2.36
N MET A 98 -16.37 -13.60 -2.92
CA MET A 98 -16.99 -12.84 -4.02
C MET A 98 -17.10 -13.66 -5.32
N LEU A 99 -16.13 -14.53 -5.61
CA LEU A 99 -16.17 -15.40 -6.80
C LEU A 99 -17.14 -16.56 -6.65
N LEU A 100 -17.35 -17.04 -5.42
CA LEU A 100 -18.23 -18.17 -5.10
C LEU A 100 -19.68 -17.74 -4.85
N GLY A 101 -20.00 -16.44 -4.87
CA GLY A 101 -21.36 -15.93 -4.69
C GLY A 101 -21.94 -16.15 -3.29
N THR A 102 -21.12 -16.59 -2.33
CA THR A 102 -21.51 -16.77 -0.93
C THR A 102 -21.43 -15.43 -0.21
N LYS A 103 -22.59 -14.82 0.06
CA LYS A 103 -22.75 -13.68 0.97
C LYS A 103 -22.70 -14.13 2.43
#